data_AF-A0A7C1CTL6-F1
#
_entry.id   AF-A0A7C1CTL6-F1
#
_cell.length_a   1.000
_cell.length_b   1.000
_cell.length_c   1.000
_cell.angle_alpha   90.00
_cell.angle_beta   90.00
_cell.angle_gamma   90.00
#
_symmetry.space_group_name_H-M   'P 1'
#
loop_
_entity.id
_entity.type
_entity.pdbx_description
1 polymer ?
#
loop_
_entity_poly.entity_id
_entity_poly.type
_entity_poly.pdbx_seq_one_letter_code
_entity_poly.pdbx_strand_id
1 'polypeptide(L)'
;SGSPNAGTSLEMDAIASVVLGGASLSGGRGSILGTLVGVLLLGSLNNGLNLLGVSSYNQMVVKGMIILFAVWLNYIRERSRNK
;
A
#
# COMPACT_ATOMS: atom_id res chain seq x y z
N SER A 1 -16.86 -22.11 -2.24
CA SER A 1 -17.12 -20.81 -1.62
C SER A 1 -16.30 -19.74 -2.35
N GLY A 2 -16.83 -19.20 -3.45
CA GLY A 2 -16.24 -18.05 -4.12
C GLY A 2 -16.94 -16.80 -3.62
N SER A 3 -16.40 -16.15 -2.58
CA SER A 3 -16.94 -14.88 -2.13
C SER A 3 -16.46 -13.79 -3.09
N PRO A 4 -17.35 -13.09 -3.82
CA PRO A 4 -16.98 -12.06 -4.79
C PRO A 4 -16.17 -10.90 -4.18
N ASN A 5 -16.19 -10.77 -2.85
CA ASN A 5 -15.43 -9.78 -2.10
C ASN A 5 -13.96 -10.17 -1.86
N ALA A 6 -13.51 -11.36 -2.25
CA ALA A 6 -12.10 -11.76 -2.06
C ALA A 6 -11.13 -10.92 -2.91
N GLY A 7 -11.59 -10.38 -4.05
CA GLY A 7 -10.78 -9.54 -4.93
C GLY A 7 -10.67 -8.07 -4.53
N THR A 8 -11.65 -7.52 -3.80
CA THR A 8 -11.75 -6.08 -3.56
C THR A 8 -10.64 -5.52 -2.67
N SER A 9 -10.01 -6.35 -1.83
CA SER A 9 -8.87 -5.93 -1.01
C SER A 9 -7.52 -6.06 -1.75
N LEU A 10 -7.44 -6.88 -2.80
CA LEU A 10 -6.18 -7.12 -3.53
C LEU A 10 -5.75 -5.91 -4.35
N GLU A 11 -6.69 -5.22 -4.99
CA GLU A 11 -6.41 -4.00 -5.76
C GLU A 11 -5.84 -2.90 -4.85
N MET A 12 -6.47 -2.72 -3.69
CA MET A 12 -6.05 -1.75 -2.68
C MET A 12 -4.65 -2.06 -2.15
N ASP A 13 -4.36 -3.33 -1.85
CA ASP A 13 -3.04 -3.77 -1.37
C ASP A 13 -1.97 -3.63 -2.46
N ALA A 14 -2.32 -3.90 -3.72
CA ALA A 14 -1.42 -3.73 -4.86
C ALA A 14 -1.01 -2.25 -5.05
N ILE A 15 -1.97 -1.33 -5.00
CA ILE A 15 -1.69 0.11 -5.11
C ILE A 15 -0.87 0.58 -3.90
N ALA A 16 -1.26 0.21 -2.68
CA ALA A 16 -0.57 0.62 -1.46
C ALA A 16 0.90 0.20 -1.43
N SER A 17 1.17 -1.08 -1.75
CA SER A 17 2.53 -1.65 -1.72
C SER A 17 3.46 -1.03 -2.77
N VAL A 18 2.95 -0.78 -3.98
CA VAL A 18 3.71 -0.16 -5.07
C VAL A 18 4.02 1.31 -4.79
N VAL A 19 3.07 2.06 -4.20
CA VAL A 19 3.27 3.47 -3.83
C VAL A 19 4.19 3.62 -2.61
N LEU A 20 4.03 2.77 -1.60
CA LEU A 20 4.98 2.68 -0.48
C LEU A 20 6.39 2.35 -0.94
N GLY A 21 6.51 1.46 -1.93
CA GLY A 21 7.76 1.10 -2.57
C GLY A 21 8.40 2.21 -3.41
N GLY A 22 7.72 3.34 -3.58
CA GLY A 22 8.25 4.51 -4.28
C GLY A 22 8.02 4.51 -5.79
N ALA A 23 7.03 3.76 -6.29
CA ALA A 23 6.55 3.96 -7.65
C ALA A 23 5.69 5.24 -7.74
N SER A 24 5.89 6.01 -8.81
CA SER A 24 5.10 7.21 -9.09
C SER A 24 3.73 6.83 -9.67
N LEU A 25 2.65 7.36 -9.07
CA LEU A 25 1.28 7.26 -9.60
C LEU A 25 1.09 8.10 -10.88
N SER A 26 1.88 9.16 -11.05
CA SER A 26 1.83 10.06 -12.21
C SER A 26 2.65 9.55 -13.41
N GLY A 27 3.36 8.43 -13.26
CA GLY A 27 4.15 7.81 -14.31
C GLY A 27 5.58 8.35 -14.44
N GLY A 28 6.46 7.53 -15.02
CA GLY A 28 7.81 7.93 -15.41
C GLY A 28 8.95 7.40 -14.53
N ARG A 29 8.72 7.05 -13.25
CA ARG A 29 9.77 6.55 -12.33
C ARG A 29 9.23 5.62 -11.24
N GLY A 30 9.90 4.49 -11.02
CA GLY A 30 9.66 3.53 -9.94
C GLY A 30 10.77 2.46 -9.92
N SER A 31 11.05 1.88 -8.76
CA SER A 31 12.09 0.84 -8.62
C SER A 31 11.46 -0.49 -8.21
N ILE A 32 11.81 -1.56 -8.93
CA ILE A 32 11.37 -2.94 -8.61
C ILE A 32 11.79 -3.33 -7.19
N LEU A 33 13.02 -2.98 -6.78
CA LEU A 33 13.51 -3.25 -5.42
C LEU A 33 12.70 -2.50 -4.36
N GLY A 34 12.31 -1.26 -4.65
CA GLY A 34 11.45 -0.48 -3.77
C GLY A 34 10.07 -1.13 -3.61
N THR A 35 9.45 -1.56 -4.72
CA THR A 35 8.17 -2.28 -4.71
C THR A 35 8.24 -3.58 -3.93
N LEU A 36 9.31 -4.38 -4.08
CA LEU A 36 9.48 -5.61 -3.31
C LEU A 36 9.49 -5.35 -1.80
N VAL A 37 10.20 -4.30 -1.37
CA VAL A 37 10.19 -3.86 0.04
C VAL A 37 8.79 -3.39 0.46
N GLY A 38 8.10 -2.63 -0.39
CA GLY A 38 6.73 -2.17 -0.14
C GLY A 38 5.72 -3.31 0.02
N VAL A 39 5.82 -4.35 -0.81
CA VAL A 39 4.99 -5.56 -0.73
C VAL A 39 5.28 -6.33 0.57
N LEU A 40 6.55 -6.49 0.94
CA LEU A 40 6.94 -7.16 2.19
C LEU A 40 6.43 -6.41 3.43
N LEU A 41 6.51 -5.08 3.43
CA LEU A 41 5.97 -4.25 4.50
C LEU A 41 4.45 -4.41 4.63
N LEU A 42 3.71 -4.31 3.52
CA LEU A 42 2.26 -4.47 3.54
C LEU A 42 1.83 -5.88 3.96
N GLY A 43 2.54 -6.91 3.48
CA GLY A 43 2.31 -8.30 3.85
C GLY A 43 2.56 -8.55 5.34
N SER A 44 3.64 -8.00 5.89
CA SER A 44 3.93 -8.08 7.32
C SER A 44 2.91 -7.33 8.17
N LEU A 45 2.42 -6.17 7.70
CA LEU A 45 1.35 -5.42 8.37
C LEU A 45 0.03 -6.18 8.37
N ASN A 46 -0.37 -6.76 7.24
CA ASN A 46 -1.55 -7.61 7.15
C ASN A 46 -1.46 -8.79 8.11
N ASN A 47 -0.30 -9.45 8.17
CA ASN A 47 -0.09 -10.56 9.09
C ASN A 47 -0.12 -10.11 10.56
N GLY A 48 0.51 -8.97 10.87
CA GLY A 48 0.52 -8.38 12.22
C GLY A 48 -0.87 -7.97 12.70
N LEU A 49 -1.67 -7.31 11.86
CA LEU A 49 -3.05 -6.93 12.17
C LEU A 49 -3.95 -8.16 12.37
N ASN A 50 -3.72 -9.21 11.58
CA ASN A 50 -4.43 -10.48 11.73
C ASN A 50 -4.08 -11.17 13.06
N LEU A 51 -2.81 -11.20 13.45
CA LEU A 51 -2.35 -11.75 14.74
C LEU A 51 -2.87 -10.96 15.94
N LEU A 52 -3.03 -9.64 15.80
CA LEU A 52 -3.65 -8.77 16.81
C LEU A 52 -5.18 -8.94 16.90
N GLY A 53 -5.78 -9.83 16.09
CA GLY A 53 -7.22 -10.09 16.11
C GLY A 53 -8.06 -8.91 15.61
N VAL A 54 -7.48 -8.00 14.82
CA VAL A 54 -8.17 -6.83 14.28
C VAL A 54 -9.19 -7.28 13.23
N SER A 55 -10.44 -6.85 13.37
CA SER A 55 -11.52 -7.18 12.42
C SER A 55 -11.21 -6.68 11.01
N SER A 56 -11.70 -7.38 9.96
CA SER A 56 -11.46 -6.98 8.57
C SER A 56 -11.94 -5.56 8.24
N TYR A 57 -12.98 -5.08 8.92
CA TYR A 57 -13.43 -3.69 8.79
C TYR A 57 -12.34 -2.71 9.23
N ASN A 58 -11.75 -2.93 10.40
CA ASN A 58 -10.67 -2.10 10.91
C ASN A 58 -9.39 -2.23 10.08
N GLN A 59 -9.11 -3.42 9.54
CA GLN A 59 -8.00 -3.61 8.59
C GLN A 59 -8.19 -2.75 7.33
N MET A 60 -9.40 -2.68 6.78
CA MET A 60 -9.70 -1.84 5.61
C MET A 60 -9.51 -0.35 5.90
N VAL A 61 -9.94 0.13 7.08
CA VAL A 61 -9.72 1.51 7.52
C VAL A 61 -8.22 1.82 7.65
N VAL A 62 -7.47 0.94 8.31
CA VAL A 62 -6.02 1.10 8.49
C VAL A 62 -5.29 1.10 7.15
N LYS A 63 -5.64 0.19 6.23
CA LYS A 63 -5.09 0.19 4.86
C LYS A 63 -5.38 1.49 4.12
N GLY A 64 -6.58 2.04 4.27
CA GLY A 64 -6.96 3.32 3.66
C GLY A 64 -6.08 4.47 4.17
N MET A 65 -5.84 4.50 5.49
CA MET A 65 -4.93 5.46 6.09
C MET A 65 -3.50 5.29 5.58
N ILE A 66 -3.00 4.05 5.46
CA ILE A 66 -1.66 3.75 4.94
C ILE A 66 -1.52 4.28 3.51
N ILE A 67 -2.52 4.10 2.65
CA ILE A 67 -2.49 4.61 1.27
C ILE A 67 -2.43 6.13 1.26
N LEU A 68 -3.29 6.80 2.02
CA LEU A 68 -3.27 8.27 2.10
C LEU A 68 -1.91 8.78 2.56
N PHE A 69 -1.31 8.12 3.54
CA PHE A 69 0.03 8.46 4.04
C PHE A 69 1.11 8.21 2.99
N ALA A 70 1.04 7.07 2.29
CA ALA A 70 1.96 6.72 1.22
C ALA A 70 1.90 7.72 0.06
N VAL A 71 0.70 8.11 -0.36
CA VAL A 71 0.46 9.12 -1.41
C VAL A 71 0.96 10.48 -0.97
N TRP A 72 0.72 10.87 0.29
CA TRP A 72 1.20 12.15 0.82
C TRP A 72 2.74 12.22 0.86
N LEU A 73 3.40 11.17 1.33
CA LEU A 73 4.86 11.06 1.31
C LEU A 73 5.40 11.03 -0.13
N ASN A 74 4.72 10.32 -1.03
CA ASN A 74 5.05 10.26 -2.45
C ASN A 74 4.97 11.66 -3.08
N TYR A 75 3.89 12.40 -2.82
CA TYR A 75 3.67 13.77 -3.31
C TYR A 75 4.76 14.74 -2.83
N ILE A 76 5.17 14.67 -1.56
CA ILE A 76 6.26 15.52 -1.03
C ILE A 76 7.60 15.18 -1.69
N ARG A 77 7.89 13.88 -1.88
CA ARG A 77 9.13 13.43 -2.53
C ARG A 77 9.19 13.81 -4.01
N GLU A 78 8.08 13.67 -4.74
CA GLU A 78 7.99 14.06 -6.16
C GLU A 78 8.31 15.56 -6.31
N ARG A 79 7.76 16.40 -5.41
CA ARG A 79 7.99 17.84 -5.39
C ARG A 79 9.43 18.22 -5.08
N SER A 80 10.13 17.45 -4.25
CA SER A 80 11.53 17.70 -3.91
C SER A 80 12.50 17.29 -5.02
N ARG A 81 12.08 16.40 -5.95
CA ARG A 81 12.92 15.91 -7.04
C ARG A 81 12.82 16.75 -8.32
N ASN A 82 11.90 17.70 -8.35
CA ASN A 82 11.75 18.73 -9.39
C ASN A 82 12.42 20.07 -9.02
N LYS A 83 13.31 20.08 -8.02
CA LYS A 83 14.29 21.13 -7.78
C LYS A 83 15.68 20.58 -8.04
#